data_AF-T1A4U0-F1
#
_entry.id   AF-T1A4U0-F1
#
_cell.length_a   1.000
_cell.length_b   1.000
_cell.length_c   1.000
_cell.angle_alpha   90.00
_cell.angle_beta   90.00
_cell.angle_gamma   90.00
#
_symmetry.space_group_name_H-M   'P 1'
#
loop_
_entity.id
_entity.type
_entity.pdbx_description
1 polymer ?
#
loop_
_entity_poly.entity_id
_entity_poly.type
_entity_poly.pdbx_seq_one_letter_code
_entity_poly.pdbx_strand_id
1 'polypeptide(L)'
;MGSSLETRFERYGEAMVAALGHADRAAPATWYLQGLMLPGGRKSVEPMAARVRPQAVRSAHQSMHHLVSTAPWSDAALLTTVAAQVLPVLTRGGTEPCFWIIDDTGFPKKGTHSVGVARQYCGQTGKTDNCRVAVSLSLATDANSLPLAWQLYLPAEWTDDPQRCAEAGVPASVGFMTKNQIAAAQIRAAVAAQVPRGVVLGDAAYGDDRALRDELSAQALIYALGIRPLTTVWWGAQQPAIAPPPAATGRPRVRVVRDVAHPPISVRTLAQALPARAYRTIVWRQGSAEKLSGRFARVRVVTAHDNRARDPEWLVIEWPRADTEPARYWLSTLPEDTTFHDLIHAIKGR
;
A
#
# COMPACT_ATOMS: atom_id res chain seq x y z
N MET A 1 -14.18 -31.67 18.51
CA MET A 1 -15.43 -30.96 18.20
C MET A 1 -15.06 -29.52 17.89
N GLY A 2 -15.19 -29.07 16.64
CA GLY A 2 -14.86 -27.68 16.28
C GLY A 2 -15.84 -26.71 16.93
N SER A 3 -15.36 -25.57 17.44
CA SER A 3 -16.24 -24.52 17.93
C SER A 3 -17.11 -23.98 16.79
N SER A 4 -18.38 -23.67 17.06
CA SER A 4 -19.28 -23.10 16.05
C SER A 4 -18.76 -21.76 15.53
N LEU A 5 -19.30 -21.30 14.39
CA LEU A 5 -18.94 -20.00 13.81
C LEU A 5 -19.25 -18.86 14.80
N GLU A 6 -20.37 -18.98 15.52
CA GLU A 6 -20.83 -18.04 16.53
C GLU A 6 -19.83 -17.94 17.67
N THR A 7 -19.40 -19.07 18.26
CA THR A 7 -18.39 -19.07 19.33
C THR A 7 -17.05 -18.49 18.87
N ARG A 8 -16.67 -18.72 17.61
CA ARG A 8 -15.45 -18.11 17.03
C ARG A 8 -15.59 -16.61 16.87
N PHE A 9 -16.76 -16.16 16.40
CA PHE A 9 -17.07 -14.75 16.23
C PHE A 9 -17.13 -14.02 17.58
N GLU A 10 -17.74 -14.62 18.59
CA GLU A 10 -17.78 -14.08 19.96
C GLU A 10 -16.38 -13.89 20.52
N ARG A 11 -15.51 -14.90 20.44
CA ARG A 11 -14.12 -14.81 20.88
C ARG A 11 -13.33 -13.74 20.13
N TYR A 12 -13.55 -13.62 18.82
CA TYR A 12 -12.96 -12.55 18.02
C TYR A 12 -13.46 -11.17 18.48
N GLY A 13 -14.76 -11.04 18.73
CA GLY A 13 -15.37 -9.82 19.25
C GLY A 13 -14.88 -9.43 20.64
N GLU A 14 -14.67 -10.39 21.55
CA GLU A 14 -14.10 -10.18 22.87
C GLU A 14 -12.70 -9.57 22.80
N ALA A 15 -11.84 -10.07 21.90
CA ALA A 15 -10.53 -9.49 21.67
C ALA A 15 -10.63 -8.03 21.20
N MET A 16 -11.54 -7.72 20.27
CA MET A 16 -11.75 -6.35 19.79
C MET A 16 -12.27 -5.44 20.91
N VAL A 17 -13.23 -5.93 21.70
CA VAL A 17 -13.79 -5.20 22.84
C VAL A 17 -12.72 -4.89 23.88
N ALA A 18 -11.84 -5.84 24.18
CA ALA A 18 -10.73 -5.64 25.10
C ALA A 18 -9.79 -4.54 24.61
N ALA A 19 -9.51 -4.48 23.31
CA ALA A 19 -8.66 -3.45 22.70
C ALA A 19 -9.24 -2.02 22.82
N LEU A 20 -10.55 -1.89 23.02
CA LEU A 20 -11.20 -0.60 23.24
C LEU A 20 -10.97 -0.04 24.66
N GLY A 21 -10.41 -0.82 25.59
CA GLY A 21 -9.80 -0.34 26.83
C GLY A 21 -10.74 0.25 27.89
N HIS A 22 -12.07 0.14 27.75
CA HIS A 22 -13.01 0.65 28.74
C HIS A 22 -14.34 -0.14 28.77
N ALA A 23 -14.84 -0.44 29.98
CA ALA A 23 -16.03 -1.29 30.17
C ALA A 23 -17.29 -0.76 29.46
N ASP A 24 -17.53 0.56 29.53
CA ASP A 24 -18.69 1.20 28.87
C ASP A 24 -18.72 1.06 27.34
N ARG A 25 -17.58 0.69 26.73
CA ARG A 25 -17.48 0.48 25.27
C ARG A 25 -17.82 -0.94 24.87
N ALA A 26 -17.84 -1.88 25.82
CA ALA A 26 -18.00 -3.30 25.53
C ALA A 26 -19.34 -3.61 24.88
N ALA A 27 -20.44 -3.26 25.55
CA ALA A 27 -21.79 -3.52 25.04
C ALA A 27 -22.05 -2.87 23.66
N PRO A 28 -21.81 -1.56 23.44
CA PRO A 28 -22.03 -0.96 22.12
C PRO A 28 -21.09 -1.53 21.05
N ALA A 29 -19.86 -1.93 21.39
CA ALA A 29 -18.96 -2.55 20.41
C ALA A 29 -19.44 -3.94 19.99
N THR A 30 -19.89 -4.77 20.94
CA THR A 30 -20.51 -6.07 20.64
C THR A 30 -21.72 -5.88 19.73
N TRP A 31 -22.61 -4.93 20.04
CA TRP A 31 -23.77 -4.63 19.19
C TRP A 31 -23.38 -4.14 17.80
N TYR A 32 -22.34 -3.30 17.71
CA TYR A 32 -21.86 -2.79 16.43
C TYR A 32 -21.32 -3.93 15.55
N LEU A 33 -20.47 -4.80 16.11
CA LEU A 33 -19.90 -5.96 15.42
C LEU A 33 -21.00 -6.93 14.98
N GLN A 34 -21.95 -7.25 15.86
CA GLN A 34 -23.09 -8.09 15.51
C GLN A 34 -23.95 -7.46 14.41
N GLY A 35 -24.24 -6.15 14.52
CA GLY A 35 -25.04 -5.41 13.54
C GLY A 35 -24.44 -5.37 12.14
N LEU A 36 -23.09 -5.44 12.03
CA LEU A 36 -22.37 -5.55 10.75
C LEU A 36 -22.51 -6.93 10.09
N MET A 37 -22.66 -7.99 10.90
CA MET A 37 -22.69 -9.38 10.44
C MET A 37 -24.10 -9.92 10.24
N LEU A 38 -25.08 -9.41 11.00
CA LEU A 38 -26.47 -9.83 10.89
C LEU A 38 -27.08 -9.42 9.54
N PRO A 39 -28.03 -10.23 9.02
CA PRO A 39 -28.68 -9.94 7.74
C PRO A 39 -29.42 -8.60 7.76
N GLY A 40 -29.33 -7.89 6.64
CA GLY A 40 -30.00 -6.61 6.41
C GLY A 40 -29.23 -5.73 5.44
N GLY A 41 -29.95 -4.87 4.70
CA GLY A 41 -29.33 -4.05 3.66
C GLY A 41 -28.41 -2.96 4.21
N ARG A 42 -28.99 -1.90 4.79
CA ARG A 42 -28.23 -0.71 5.22
C ARG A 42 -27.46 -0.96 6.52
N LYS A 43 -26.16 -0.64 6.55
CA LYS A 43 -25.25 -0.79 7.71
C LYS A 43 -24.97 0.53 8.44
N SER A 44 -25.92 1.47 8.45
CA SER A 44 -25.85 2.64 9.33
C SER A 44 -26.25 2.26 10.76
N VAL A 45 -25.85 3.09 11.74
CA VAL A 45 -26.02 2.78 13.17
C VAL A 45 -27.47 2.47 13.55
N GLU A 46 -28.45 3.21 13.04
CA GLU A 46 -29.87 3.01 13.39
C GLU A 46 -30.43 1.66 12.91
N PRO A 47 -30.31 1.25 11.63
CA PRO A 47 -30.67 -0.10 11.20
C PRO A 47 -29.93 -1.20 11.97
N MET A 48 -28.66 -1.00 12.32
CA MET A 48 -27.94 -1.97 13.14
C MET A 48 -28.52 -2.05 14.55
N ALA A 49 -28.87 -0.92 15.16
CA ALA A 49 -29.49 -0.83 16.48
C ALA A 49 -30.84 -1.56 16.51
N ALA A 50 -31.64 -1.38 15.46
CA ALA A 50 -32.94 -2.07 15.32
C ALA A 50 -32.79 -3.60 15.24
N ARG A 51 -31.71 -4.11 14.62
CA ARG A 51 -31.43 -5.54 14.51
C ARG A 51 -30.99 -6.16 15.85
N VAL A 52 -30.05 -5.51 16.53
CA VAL A 52 -29.41 -6.07 17.74
C VAL A 52 -30.19 -5.77 19.02
N ARG A 53 -30.96 -4.68 19.04
CA ARG A 53 -31.72 -4.20 20.21
C ARG A 53 -33.09 -3.63 19.81
N PRO A 54 -34.00 -4.46 19.25
CA PRO A 54 -35.30 -3.98 18.72
C PRO A 54 -36.18 -3.29 19.78
N GLN A 55 -36.08 -3.68 21.05
CA GLN A 55 -36.84 -3.07 22.14
C GLN A 55 -36.19 -1.80 22.73
N ALA A 56 -34.98 -1.44 22.27
CA ALA A 56 -34.20 -0.33 22.82
C ALA A 56 -33.43 0.43 21.74
N VAL A 57 -34.01 0.55 20.54
CA VAL A 57 -33.33 1.09 19.33
C VAL A 57 -32.70 2.46 19.59
N ARG A 58 -33.42 3.37 20.24
CA ARG A 58 -32.93 4.74 20.52
C ARG A 58 -31.67 4.72 21.40
N SER A 59 -31.68 3.94 22.48
CA SER A 59 -30.54 3.83 23.40
C SER A 59 -29.35 3.15 22.71
N ALA A 60 -29.57 2.03 22.03
CA ALA A 60 -28.52 1.32 21.31
C ALA A 60 -27.92 2.17 20.19
N HIS A 61 -28.75 2.93 19.46
CA HIS A 61 -28.29 3.90 18.47
C HIS A 61 -27.34 4.93 19.09
N GLN A 62 -27.75 5.59 20.19
CA GLN A 62 -26.93 6.61 20.83
C GLN A 62 -25.59 6.04 21.33
N SER A 63 -25.60 4.90 22.00
CA SER A 63 -24.38 4.26 22.51
C SER A 63 -23.43 3.82 21.40
N MET A 64 -23.94 3.18 20.33
CA MET A 64 -23.12 2.77 19.19
C MET A 64 -22.60 3.96 18.38
N HIS A 65 -23.42 5.00 18.22
CA HIS A 65 -22.98 6.23 17.55
C HIS A 65 -21.84 6.88 18.34
N HIS A 66 -22.02 7.08 19.65
CA HIS A 66 -20.99 7.64 20.51
C HIS A 66 -19.68 6.84 20.44
N LEU A 67 -19.77 5.51 20.43
CA LEU A 67 -18.61 4.64 20.27
C LEU A 67 -17.80 4.98 19.01
N VAL A 68 -18.45 5.06 17.84
CA VAL A 68 -17.71 5.28 16.57
C VAL A 68 -17.37 6.74 16.28
N SER A 69 -18.06 7.70 16.92
CA SER A 69 -17.89 9.13 16.62
C SER A 69 -16.99 9.87 17.59
N THR A 70 -17.03 9.52 18.88
CA THR A 70 -16.55 10.41 19.95
C THR A 70 -15.79 9.69 21.06
N ALA A 71 -16.07 8.41 21.30
CA ALA A 71 -15.40 7.67 22.36
C ALA A 71 -13.88 7.61 22.12
N PRO A 72 -13.02 7.88 23.12
CA PRO A 72 -11.58 7.92 22.93
C PRO A 72 -10.98 6.51 22.99
N TRP A 73 -11.06 5.76 21.88
CA TRP A 73 -10.35 4.50 21.67
C TRP A 73 -9.28 4.65 20.58
N SER A 74 -8.27 3.77 20.60
CA SER A 74 -7.17 3.78 19.64
C SER A 74 -7.46 2.85 18.47
N ASP A 75 -7.50 3.39 17.27
CA ASP A 75 -7.58 2.63 16.02
C ASP A 75 -6.33 1.77 15.80
N ALA A 76 -5.15 2.28 16.15
CA ALA A 76 -3.90 1.52 16.11
C ALA A 76 -3.96 0.27 17.02
N ALA A 77 -4.50 0.39 18.24
CA ALA A 77 -4.67 -0.75 19.15
C ALA A 77 -5.67 -1.78 18.60
N LEU A 78 -6.77 -1.30 18.00
CA LEU A 78 -7.76 -2.17 17.38
C LEU A 78 -7.17 -2.92 16.18
N LEU A 79 -6.51 -2.23 15.25
CA LEU A 79 -5.86 -2.84 14.07
C LEU A 79 -4.76 -3.83 14.48
N THR A 80 -3.97 -3.51 15.51
CA THR A 80 -2.96 -4.44 16.07
C THR A 80 -3.63 -5.72 16.59
N THR A 81 -4.76 -5.58 17.28
CA THR A 81 -5.50 -6.73 17.82
C THR A 81 -6.10 -7.57 16.69
N VAL A 82 -6.66 -6.93 15.66
CA VAL A 82 -7.15 -7.62 14.44
C VAL A 82 -6.00 -8.40 13.79
N ALA A 83 -4.85 -7.75 13.59
CA ALA A 83 -3.68 -8.37 13.00
C ALA A 83 -3.21 -9.59 13.81
N ALA A 84 -3.15 -9.50 15.14
CA ALA A 84 -2.78 -10.61 16.01
C ALA A 84 -3.73 -11.82 15.89
N GLN A 85 -5.03 -11.58 15.70
CA GLN A 85 -6.02 -12.65 15.52
C GLN A 85 -5.98 -13.27 14.12
N VAL A 86 -5.75 -12.46 13.08
CA VAL A 86 -5.94 -12.88 11.69
C VAL A 86 -4.65 -13.35 11.04
N LEU A 87 -3.50 -12.70 11.29
CA LEU A 87 -2.25 -13.02 10.60
C LEU A 87 -1.78 -14.47 10.75
N PRO A 88 -1.85 -15.12 11.93
CA PRO A 88 -1.43 -16.52 12.05
C PRO A 88 -2.24 -17.47 11.16
N VAL A 89 -3.55 -17.19 11.02
CA VAL A 89 -4.46 -17.97 10.18
C VAL A 89 -4.22 -17.64 8.70
N LEU A 90 -4.18 -16.35 8.38
CA LEU A 90 -4.02 -15.85 7.02
C LEU A 90 -2.73 -16.35 6.38
N THR A 91 -1.61 -16.28 7.11
CA THR A 91 -0.29 -16.67 6.60
C THR A 91 0.01 -18.17 6.76
N ARG A 92 -0.94 -18.95 7.28
CA ARG A 92 -0.76 -20.35 7.70
C ARG A 92 0.51 -20.54 8.55
N GLY A 93 0.69 -19.67 9.56
CA GLY A 93 1.87 -19.70 10.43
C GLY A 93 3.17 -19.30 9.72
N GLY A 94 3.10 -18.53 8.65
CA GLY A 94 4.26 -18.04 7.88
C GLY A 94 4.70 -18.95 6.73
N THR A 95 3.95 -20.00 6.40
CA THR A 95 4.28 -20.89 5.28
C THR A 95 3.77 -20.39 3.92
N GLU A 96 2.81 -19.47 3.90
CA GLU A 96 2.34 -18.86 2.65
C GLU A 96 3.21 -17.68 2.21
N PRO A 97 3.49 -17.56 0.90
CA PRO A 97 3.97 -16.31 0.34
C PRO A 97 3.02 -15.16 0.68
N CYS A 98 3.59 -14.06 1.17
CA CYS A 98 2.85 -12.87 1.54
C CYS A 98 3.27 -11.70 0.65
N PHE A 99 2.35 -10.76 0.46
CA PHE A 99 2.57 -9.49 -0.18
C PHE A 99 2.22 -8.36 0.78
N TRP A 100 2.99 -7.29 0.74
CA TRP A 100 2.68 -6.05 1.44
C TRP A 100 2.25 -5.03 0.40
N ILE A 101 0.96 -4.74 0.33
CA ILE A 101 0.38 -3.89 -0.71
C ILE A 101 0.20 -2.49 -0.14
N ILE A 102 0.86 -1.51 -0.76
CA ILE A 102 0.66 -0.08 -0.52
C ILE A 102 -0.30 0.45 -1.56
N ASP A 103 -1.39 1.08 -1.11
CA ASP A 103 -2.36 1.71 -1.99
C ASP A 103 -3.08 2.86 -1.29
N ASP A 104 -3.64 3.79 -2.06
CA ASP A 104 -4.54 4.82 -1.54
C ASP A 104 -5.93 4.78 -2.15
N THR A 105 -6.93 4.89 -1.28
CA THR A 105 -8.34 4.88 -1.67
C THR A 105 -8.94 6.26 -1.50
N GLY A 106 -9.55 6.76 -2.58
CA GLY A 106 -10.31 8.01 -2.60
C GLY A 106 -11.78 7.79 -2.27
N PHE A 107 -12.32 8.58 -1.35
CA PHE A 107 -13.71 8.61 -0.93
C PHE A 107 -14.36 9.94 -1.37
N PRO A 108 -15.22 9.94 -2.40
CA PRO A 108 -15.92 11.15 -2.83
C PRO A 108 -16.70 11.78 -1.68
N LYS A 109 -16.57 13.10 -1.54
CA LYS A 109 -17.23 13.88 -0.49
C LYS A 109 -17.72 15.20 -1.03
N LYS A 110 -18.77 15.75 -0.39
CA LYS A 110 -19.30 17.09 -0.68
C LYS A 110 -19.00 18.00 0.51
N GLY A 111 -18.89 19.30 0.24
CA GLY A 111 -18.56 20.32 1.24
C GLY A 111 -17.08 20.34 1.63
N THR A 112 -16.77 21.14 2.66
CA THR A 112 -15.41 21.50 3.10
C THR A 112 -15.08 21.04 4.52
N HIS A 113 -16.08 20.60 5.30
CA HIS A 113 -15.94 20.29 6.73
C HIS A 113 -15.50 18.85 7.03
N SER A 114 -15.54 17.95 6.05
CA SER A 114 -15.03 16.58 6.26
C SER A 114 -13.50 16.61 6.31
N VAL A 115 -12.90 16.19 7.44
CA VAL A 115 -11.44 16.15 7.63
C VAL A 115 -10.72 15.58 6.39
N GLY A 116 -9.71 16.29 5.88
CA GLY A 116 -8.92 15.89 4.72
C GLY A 116 -9.63 15.93 3.37
N VAL A 117 -10.84 16.51 3.28
CA VAL A 117 -11.51 16.71 2.00
C VAL A 117 -10.85 17.84 1.21
N ALA A 118 -10.45 17.55 -0.02
CA ALA A 118 -9.87 18.51 -0.95
C ALA A 118 -10.12 18.08 -2.41
N ARG A 119 -9.86 18.98 -3.35
CA ARG A 119 -9.85 18.69 -4.79
C ARG A 119 -8.56 17.95 -5.16
N GLN A 120 -8.66 16.63 -5.32
CA GLN A 120 -7.52 15.77 -5.64
C GLN A 120 -7.96 14.57 -6.49
N TYR A 121 -7.01 13.83 -7.07
CA TYR A 121 -7.35 12.64 -7.85
C TYR A 121 -8.08 11.62 -6.97
N CYS A 122 -9.25 11.16 -7.41
CA CYS A 122 -10.06 10.18 -6.72
C CYS A 122 -10.15 8.92 -7.58
N GLY A 123 -9.52 7.83 -7.14
CA GLY A 123 -9.56 6.55 -7.87
C GLY A 123 -10.98 6.04 -8.15
N GLN A 124 -11.91 6.23 -7.20
CA GLN A 124 -13.30 5.81 -7.35
C GLN A 124 -14.04 6.54 -8.49
N THR A 125 -13.73 7.81 -8.75
CA THR A 125 -14.37 8.58 -9.84
C THR A 125 -13.50 8.70 -11.09
N GLY A 126 -12.26 8.20 -11.04
CA GLY A 126 -11.30 8.23 -12.14
C GLY A 126 -10.80 9.62 -12.52
N LYS A 127 -11.03 10.65 -11.70
CA LYS A 127 -10.72 12.05 -12.01
C LYS A 127 -10.39 12.86 -10.77
N THR A 128 -9.91 14.09 -10.97
CA THR A 128 -9.82 15.08 -9.90
C THR A 128 -11.22 15.45 -9.42
N ASP A 129 -11.54 15.05 -8.19
CA ASP A 129 -12.81 15.34 -7.54
C ASP A 129 -12.60 15.83 -6.11
N ASN A 130 -13.67 16.36 -5.49
CA ASN A 130 -13.66 16.64 -4.07
C ASN A 130 -13.76 15.32 -3.30
N CYS A 131 -12.68 14.90 -2.66
CA CYS A 131 -12.62 13.62 -1.97
C CYS A 131 -11.68 13.66 -0.77
N ARG A 132 -11.85 12.67 0.10
CA ARG A 132 -10.86 12.27 1.10
C ARG A 132 -10.01 11.16 0.51
N VAL A 133 -8.75 11.07 0.88
CA VAL A 133 -7.88 9.96 0.48
C VAL A 133 -7.29 9.34 1.72
N ALA A 134 -7.22 8.02 1.78
CA ALA A 134 -6.51 7.31 2.82
C ALA A 134 -5.48 6.37 2.22
N VAL A 135 -4.28 6.39 2.80
CA VAL A 135 -3.17 5.51 2.46
C VAL A 135 -3.25 4.29 3.36
N SER A 136 -3.07 3.12 2.77
CA SER A 136 -3.17 1.84 3.47
C SER A 136 -2.00 0.94 3.16
N LEU A 137 -1.63 0.16 4.17
CA LEU A 137 -0.76 -0.99 4.04
C LEU A 137 -1.59 -2.23 4.35
N SER A 138 -1.66 -3.17 3.42
CA SER A 138 -2.34 -4.44 3.60
C SER A 138 -1.38 -5.60 3.44
N LEU A 139 -1.54 -6.65 4.24
CA LEU A 139 -0.95 -7.96 3.95
C LEU A 139 -1.91 -8.76 3.08
N ALA A 140 -1.40 -9.36 2.02
CA ALA A 140 -2.17 -10.25 1.17
C ALA A 140 -1.47 -11.60 0.98
N THR A 141 -2.28 -12.62 0.77
CA THR A 141 -1.92 -13.97 0.32
C THR A 141 -2.72 -14.25 -0.94
N ASP A 142 -2.50 -15.39 -1.60
CA ASP A 142 -3.30 -15.77 -2.77
C ASP A 142 -4.80 -15.94 -2.46
N ALA A 143 -5.12 -16.22 -1.19
CA ALA A 143 -6.47 -16.50 -0.73
C ALA A 143 -7.20 -15.26 -0.22
N ASN A 144 -6.55 -14.42 0.60
CA ASN A 144 -7.20 -13.32 1.31
C ASN A 144 -6.23 -12.17 1.61
N SER A 145 -6.78 -11.02 2.03
CA SER A 145 -6.01 -9.85 2.46
C SER A 145 -6.52 -9.28 3.79
N LEU A 146 -5.64 -8.54 4.46
CA LEU A 146 -5.90 -7.86 5.72
C LEU A 146 -5.25 -6.47 5.72
N PRO A 147 -6.02 -5.39 5.92
CA PRO A 147 -5.46 -4.07 6.20
C PRO A 147 -4.70 -4.09 7.54
N LEU A 148 -3.42 -3.76 7.50
CA LEU A 148 -2.55 -3.65 8.68
C LEU A 148 -2.54 -2.24 9.25
N ALA A 149 -2.55 -1.25 8.34
CA ALA A 149 -2.55 0.16 8.71
C ALA A 149 -3.40 0.96 7.74
N TRP A 150 -4.01 2.02 8.27
CA TRP A 150 -4.87 2.90 7.53
C TRP A 150 -4.72 4.31 8.07
N GLN A 151 -4.38 5.28 7.22
CA GLN A 151 -4.24 6.67 7.65
C GLN A 151 -4.83 7.60 6.60
N LEU A 152 -5.65 8.54 7.07
CA LEU A 152 -6.17 9.60 6.23
C LEU A 152 -5.01 10.52 5.79
N TYR A 153 -4.90 10.77 4.49
CA TYR A 153 -4.03 11.80 3.95
C TYR A 153 -4.67 13.17 4.18
N LEU A 154 -3.95 14.04 4.89
CA LEU A 154 -4.34 15.42 5.15
C LEU A 154 -3.52 16.33 4.21
N PRO A 155 -4.13 16.92 3.17
CA PRO A 155 -3.43 17.82 2.25
C PRO A 155 -2.82 19.04 2.95
N ALA A 156 -1.78 19.65 2.38
CA ALA A 156 -1.11 20.81 2.97
C ALA A 156 -2.11 21.95 3.29
N GLU A 157 -3.07 22.22 2.39
CA GLU A 157 -4.13 23.21 2.60
C GLU A 157 -5.00 23.01 3.86
N TRP A 158 -5.00 21.80 4.45
CA TRP A 158 -5.64 21.57 5.74
C TRP A 158 -4.71 21.90 6.88
N THR A 159 -3.46 21.40 6.83
CA THR A 159 -2.48 21.60 7.90
C THR A 159 -1.99 23.05 7.97
N ASP A 160 -2.09 23.78 6.87
CA ASP A 160 -1.80 25.22 6.77
C ASP A 160 -2.96 26.09 7.31
N ASP A 161 -4.09 25.49 7.68
CA ASP A 161 -5.25 26.13 8.30
C ASP A 161 -5.56 25.50 9.69
N PRO A 162 -4.86 25.97 10.76
CA PRO A 162 -5.05 25.45 12.11
C PRO A 162 -6.48 25.64 12.64
N GLN A 163 -7.18 26.69 12.22
CA GLN A 163 -8.55 26.95 12.65
C GLN A 163 -9.50 25.89 12.09
N ARG A 164 -9.41 25.61 10.78
CA ARG A 164 -10.18 24.55 10.14
C ARG A 164 -9.88 23.18 10.74
N CYS A 165 -8.61 22.91 11.06
CA CYS A 165 -8.21 21.70 11.77
C CYS A 165 -8.88 21.58 13.14
N ALA A 166 -8.85 22.65 13.94
CA ALA A 166 -9.46 22.68 15.27
C ALA A 166 -10.98 22.49 15.21
N GLU A 167 -11.68 23.18 14.31
CA GLU A 167 -13.13 23.05 14.10
C GLU A 167 -13.54 21.63 13.71
N ALA A 168 -12.70 20.93 12.95
CA ALA A 168 -12.94 19.55 12.52
C ALA A 168 -12.40 18.49 13.49
N GLY A 169 -11.79 18.88 14.61
CA GLY A 169 -11.25 17.98 15.63
C GLY A 169 -9.93 17.29 15.26
N VAL A 170 -9.15 17.85 14.34
CA VAL A 170 -7.81 17.35 14.00
C VAL A 170 -6.82 17.72 15.12
N PRO A 171 -6.10 16.75 15.72
CA PRO A 171 -5.12 17.05 16.77
C PRO A 171 -3.99 17.96 16.26
N ALA A 172 -3.56 18.92 17.08
CA ALA A 172 -2.50 19.88 16.72
C ALA A 172 -1.13 19.25 16.42
N SER A 173 -0.91 18.01 16.86
CA SER A 173 0.30 17.24 16.55
C SER A 173 0.32 16.67 15.12
N VAL A 174 -0.80 16.69 14.41
CA VAL A 174 -0.90 16.18 13.04
C VAL A 174 -0.39 17.24 12.08
N GLY A 175 0.82 17.03 11.56
CA GLY A 175 1.42 17.84 10.50
C GLY A 175 1.22 17.24 9.11
N PHE A 176 1.63 18.00 8.09
CA PHE A 176 1.61 17.53 6.71
C PHE A 176 2.55 16.34 6.51
N MET A 177 2.05 15.30 5.85
CA MET A 177 2.84 14.17 5.38
C MET A 177 2.41 13.81 3.96
N THR A 178 3.35 13.64 3.04
CA THR A 178 3.04 13.09 1.72
C THR A 178 2.53 11.65 1.84
N LYS A 179 1.78 11.18 0.83
CA LYS A 179 1.32 9.78 0.81
C LYS A 179 2.46 8.77 0.93
N ASN A 180 3.60 9.06 0.30
CA ASN A 180 4.81 8.21 0.39
C ASN A 180 5.44 8.24 1.79
N GLN A 181 5.42 9.38 2.49
CA GLN A 181 5.85 9.45 3.89
C GLN A 181 4.93 8.66 4.83
N ILE A 182 3.62 8.70 4.59
CA ILE A 182 2.64 7.88 5.31
C ILE A 182 2.91 6.40 5.07
N ALA A 183 3.06 5.99 3.82
CA ALA A 183 3.38 4.60 3.47
C ALA A 183 4.69 4.12 4.12
N ALA A 184 5.75 4.93 4.09
CA ALA A 184 7.01 4.61 4.76
C ALA A 184 6.84 4.47 6.29
N ALA A 185 6.01 5.30 6.93
CA ALA A 185 5.71 5.17 8.35
C ALA A 185 4.95 3.87 8.66
N GLN A 186 3.96 3.50 7.84
CA GLN A 186 3.22 2.25 7.96
C GLN A 186 4.14 1.03 7.78
N ILE A 187 5.09 1.08 6.83
CA ILE A 187 6.11 0.05 6.64
C ILE A 187 6.99 -0.10 7.89
N ARG A 188 7.52 1.01 8.43
CA ARG A 188 8.33 0.96 9.65
C ARG A 188 7.56 0.36 10.82
N ALA A 189 6.28 0.71 10.98
CA ALA A 189 5.43 0.14 12.01
C ALA A 189 5.21 -1.37 11.82
N ALA A 190 4.93 -1.83 10.60
CA ALA A 190 4.76 -3.26 10.31
C ALA A 190 6.05 -4.07 10.55
N VAL A 191 7.22 -3.52 10.20
CA VAL A 191 8.52 -4.14 10.48
C VAL A 191 8.76 -4.20 11.99
N ALA A 192 8.52 -3.12 12.72
CA ALA A 192 8.67 -3.07 14.18
C ALA A 192 7.73 -4.07 14.89
N ALA A 193 6.52 -4.25 14.36
CA ALA A 193 5.55 -5.23 14.84
C ALA A 193 5.84 -6.68 14.40
N GLN A 194 6.96 -6.91 13.68
CA GLN A 194 7.38 -8.23 13.20
C GLN A 194 6.30 -8.94 12.37
N VAL A 195 5.52 -8.18 11.60
CA VAL A 195 4.55 -8.72 10.65
C VAL A 195 5.30 -9.64 9.66
N PRO A 196 4.72 -10.80 9.27
CA PRO A 196 5.31 -11.67 8.26
C PRO A 196 5.71 -10.88 7.01
N ARG A 197 6.99 -10.94 6.67
CA ARG A 197 7.56 -10.18 5.54
C ARG A 197 7.05 -10.76 4.22
N GLY A 198 6.82 -9.88 3.27
CA GLY A 198 6.36 -10.21 1.93
C GLY A 198 6.97 -9.29 0.88
N VAL A 199 6.73 -9.61 -0.39
CA VAL A 199 7.11 -8.69 -1.48
C VAL A 199 6.23 -7.45 -1.39
N VAL A 200 6.86 -6.28 -1.32
CA VAL A 200 6.16 -5.00 -1.26
C VAL A 200 5.69 -4.59 -2.65
N LEU A 201 4.39 -4.37 -2.82
CA LEU A 201 3.76 -4.00 -4.09
C LEU A 201 3.19 -2.57 -4.00
N GLY A 202 3.52 -1.75 -4.99
CA GLY A 202 3.13 -0.34 -5.13
C GLY A 202 2.74 -0.05 -6.58
N ASP A 203 1.88 0.93 -6.82
CA ASP A 203 1.72 1.48 -8.16
C ASP A 203 2.83 2.50 -8.48
N ALA A 204 2.73 3.18 -9.62
CA ALA A 204 3.71 4.18 -10.04
C ALA A 204 3.78 5.43 -9.15
N ALA A 205 2.72 5.78 -8.42
CA ALA A 205 2.75 6.90 -7.49
C ALA A 205 3.70 6.64 -6.30
N TYR A 206 3.79 5.37 -5.90
CA TYR A 206 4.71 4.91 -4.85
C TYR A 206 6.08 4.50 -5.40
N GLY A 207 6.15 3.81 -6.54
CA GLY A 207 7.43 3.27 -7.04
C GLY A 207 8.36 4.30 -7.64
N ASP A 208 7.85 5.42 -8.16
CA ASP A 208 8.71 6.53 -8.58
C ASP A 208 9.31 7.29 -7.40
N ASP A 209 8.74 7.13 -6.20
CA ASP A 209 9.27 7.75 -5.00
C ASP A 209 10.54 7.02 -4.55
N ARG A 210 11.66 7.68 -4.82
CA ARG A 210 12.97 7.17 -4.46
C ARG A 210 13.14 7.00 -2.95
N ALA A 211 12.64 7.95 -2.15
CA ALA A 211 12.83 7.91 -0.71
C ALA A 211 12.12 6.69 -0.11
N LEU A 212 10.93 6.36 -0.62
CA LEU A 212 10.23 5.13 -0.28
C LEU A 212 11.02 3.89 -0.69
N ARG A 213 11.54 3.82 -1.93
CA ARG A 213 12.40 2.68 -2.35
C ARG A 213 13.66 2.54 -1.49
N ASP A 214 14.31 3.65 -1.15
CA ASP A 214 15.48 3.66 -0.26
C ASP A 214 15.11 3.14 1.15
N GLU A 215 13.94 3.50 1.68
CA GLU A 215 13.42 2.97 2.95
C GLU A 215 13.16 1.46 2.86
N LEU A 216 12.50 0.97 1.80
CA LEU A 216 12.26 -0.47 1.63
C LEU A 216 13.57 -1.26 1.61
N SER A 217 14.58 -0.78 0.87
CA SER A 217 15.91 -1.39 0.86
C SER A 217 16.60 -1.33 2.22
N ALA A 218 16.50 -0.21 2.95
CA ALA A 218 17.08 -0.07 4.29
C ALA A 218 16.47 -1.05 5.31
N GLN A 219 15.18 -1.40 5.14
CA GLN A 219 14.49 -2.41 5.94
C GLN A 219 14.74 -3.86 5.46
N ALA A 220 15.57 -4.04 4.42
CA ALA A 220 15.80 -5.31 3.73
C ALA A 220 14.50 -5.96 3.25
N LEU A 221 13.58 -5.16 2.70
CA LEU A 221 12.35 -5.62 2.07
C LEU A 221 12.55 -5.76 0.56
N ILE A 222 12.10 -6.89 0.03
CA ILE A 222 11.99 -7.10 -1.42
C ILE A 222 10.76 -6.35 -1.90
N TYR A 223 10.87 -5.64 -3.03
CA TYR A 223 9.76 -4.92 -3.61
C TYR A 223 9.61 -5.21 -5.11
N ALA A 224 8.41 -4.97 -5.60
CA ALA A 224 8.04 -4.94 -7.01
C ALA A 224 7.04 -3.79 -7.19
N LEU A 225 7.53 -2.60 -7.52
CA LEU A 225 6.75 -1.37 -7.59
C LEU A 225 6.56 -0.94 -9.04
N GLY A 226 5.36 -0.51 -9.39
CA GLY A 226 5.12 0.15 -10.67
C GLY A 226 5.92 1.45 -10.78
N ILE A 227 6.30 1.85 -11.99
CA ILE A 227 6.99 3.12 -12.24
C ILE A 227 6.46 3.79 -13.51
N ARG A 228 6.68 5.09 -13.65
CA ARG A 228 6.31 5.83 -14.88
C ARG A 228 7.32 5.59 -16.02
N PRO A 229 6.90 5.73 -17.29
CA PRO A 229 7.75 5.52 -18.46
C PRO A 229 8.99 6.43 -18.54
N LEU A 230 8.96 7.58 -17.85
CA LEU A 230 10.05 8.56 -17.86
C LEU A 230 11.08 8.34 -16.75
N THR A 231 10.89 7.34 -15.89
CA THR A 231 11.90 6.94 -14.90
C THR A 231 13.19 6.56 -15.63
N THR A 232 14.32 7.06 -15.13
CA THR A 232 15.62 6.97 -15.84
C THR A 232 16.52 5.91 -15.22
N VAL A 233 17.25 5.21 -16.08
CA VAL A 233 18.09 4.06 -15.72
C VAL A 233 19.40 4.06 -16.50
N TRP A 234 20.39 3.40 -15.93
CA TRP A 234 21.63 3.00 -16.59
C TRP A 234 21.48 1.58 -17.11
N TRP A 235 21.83 1.36 -18.37
CA TRP A 235 21.70 0.06 -19.04
C TRP A 235 22.58 -0.03 -20.29
N GLY A 236 23.10 -1.22 -20.57
CA GLY A 236 23.87 -1.47 -21.79
C GLY A 236 25.09 -0.57 -21.90
N ALA A 237 25.22 0.12 -23.03
CA ALA A 237 26.30 1.08 -23.30
C ALA A 237 26.13 2.41 -22.53
N GLN A 238 24.92 2.72 -22.07
CA GLN A 238 24.62 3.91 -21.27
C GLN A 238 24.87 3.62 -19.79
N GLN A 239 26.16 3.52 -19.42
CA GLN A 239 26.64 3.42 -18.04
C GLN A 239 27.12 4.77 -17.53
N PRO A 240 27.15 5.00 -16.21
CA PRO A 240 27.81 6.19 -15.65
C PRO A 240 29.27 6.27 -16.12
N ALA A 241 29.80 7.48 -16.25
CA ALA A 241 31.19 7.69 -16.63
C ALA A 241 32.13 7.06 -15.59
N ILE A 242 33.29 6.58 -16.05
CA ILE A 242 34.32 5.99 -15.19
C ILE A 242 34.77 7.05 -14.18
N ALA A 243 34.72 6.71 -12.89
CA ALA A 243 35.22 7.59 -11.86
C ALA A 243 36.75 7.76 -12.03
N PRO A 244 37.28 9.01 -11.98
CA PRO A 244 38.72 9.21 -11.95
C PRO A 244 39.31 8.52 -10.71
N PRO A 245 40.62 8.17 -10.74
CA PRO A 245 41.26 7.47 -9.64
C PRO A 245 41.05 8.21 -8.30
N PRO A 246 40.88 7.48 -7.19
CA PRO A 246 40.64 8.08 -5.89
C PRO A 246 41.79 9.03 -5.52
N ALA A 247 41.45 10.20 -4.98
CA ALA A 247 42.45 11.14 -4.50
C ALA A 247 43.18 10.55 -3.29
N ALA A 248 44.49 10.80 -3.18
CA ALA A 248 45.32 10.32 -2.08
C ALA A 248 44.89 10.88 -0.70
N THR A 249 44.16 12.00 -0.70
CA THR A 249 43.61 12.64 0.49
C THR A 249 42.17 13.09 0.24
N GLY A 250 41.33 13.06 1.28
CA GLY A 250 39.95 13.54 1.24
C GLY A 250 38.89 12.45 1.41
N ARG A 251 37.62 12.86 1.47
CA ARG A 251 36.47 11.96 1.66
C ARG A 251 36.26 11.10 0.41
N PRO A 252 36.03 9.78 0.54
CA PRO A 252 35.70 8.92 -0.60
C PRO A 252 34.54 9.47 -1.42
N ARG A 253 34.64 9.38 -2.75
CA ARG A 253 33.55 9.78 -3.65
C ARG A 253 32.40 8.78 -3.50
N VAL A 254 31.21 9.28 -3.17
CA VAL A 254 29.98 8.47 -3.00
C VAL A 254 29.07 8.59 -4.23
N ARG A 255 29.36 9.53 -5.14
CA ARG A 255 28.52 9.82 -6.31
C ARG A 255 29.13 9.30 -7.60
N VAL A 256 28.31 8.70 -8.46
CA VAL A 256 28.68 8.34 -9.84
C VAL A 256 28.91 9.60 -10.66
N VAL A 257 29.87 9.53 -11.58
CA VAL A 257 30.20 10.64 -12.48
C VAL A 257 29.17 10.66 -13.61
N ARG A 258 28.53 11.81 -13.80
CA ARG A 258 27.74 12.10 -15.00
C ARG A 258 28.50 13.09 -15.85
N ASP A 259 28.58 12.79 -17.13
CA ASP A 259 28.93 13.77 -18.14
C ASP A 259 27.87 13.75 -19.25
N VAL A 260 27.94 14.72 -20.15
CA VAL A 260 26.99 14.86 -21.28
C VAL A 260 27.11 13.71 -22.28
N ALA A 261 28.24 13.00 -22.29
CA ALA A 261 28.49 11.86 -23.18
C ALA A 261 27.83 10.56 -22.69
N HIS A 262 27.48 10.49 -21.40
CA HIS A 262 26.89 9.31 -20.75
C HIS A 262 25.54 9.66 -20.07
N PRO A 263 24.50 10.07 -20.82
CA PRO A 263 23.18 10.33 -20.24
C PRO A 263 22.46 9.02 -19.89
N PRO A 264 21.73 8.96 -18.77
CA PRO A 264 20.82 7.84 -18.50
C PRO A 264 19.65 7.86 -19.49
N ILE A 265 19.04 6.71 -19.72
CA ILE A 265 17.90 6.57 -20.63
C ILE A 265 16.59 6.36 -19.87
N SER A 266 15.47 6.79 -20.45
CA SER A 266 14.16 6.47 -19.87
C SER A 266 13.83 4.98 -20.04
N VAL A 267 13.05 4.40 -19.13
CA VAL A 267 12.59 3.00 -19.27
C VAL A 267 11.73 2.79 -20.52
N ARG A 268 11.04 3.82 -21.02
CA ARG A 268 10.36 3.80 -22.33
C ARG A 268 11.35 3.64 -23.48
N THR A 269 12.39 4.48 -23.51
CA THR A 269 13.44 4.41 -24.53
C THR A 269 14.12 3.05 -24.51
N LEU A 270 14.42 2.54 -23.31
CA LEU A 270 14.96 1.19 -23.13
C LEU A 270 14.02 0.15 -23.73
N ALA A 271 12.72 0.19 -23.39
CA ALA A 271 11.73 -0.75 -23.92
C ALA A 271 11.71 -0.78 -25.45
N GLN A 272 11.75 0.39 -26.09
CA GLN A 272 11.77 0.52 -27.55
C GLN A 272 13.06 -0.01 -28.18
N ALA A 273 14.19 0.05 -27.45
CA ALA A 273 15.48 -0.44 -27.93
C ALA A 273 15.65 -1.97 -27.79
N LEU A 274 14.83 -2.63 -26.97
CA LEU A 274 14.93 -4.08 -26.79
C LEU A 274 14.49 -4.84 -28.06
N PRO A 275 15.22 -5.90 -28.45
CA PRO A 275 14.84 -6.68 -29.62
C PRO A 275 13.52 -7.42 -29.36
N ALA A 276 12.71 -7.63 -30.40
CA ALA A 276 11.40 -8.27 -30.28
C ALA A 276 11.43 -9.64 -29.58
N ARG A 277 12.54 -10.39 -29.70
CA ARG A 277 12.78 -11.69 -29.04
C ARG A 277 12.93 -11.60 -27.51
N ALA A 278 13.23 -10.42 -26.95
CA ALA A 278 13.29 -10.21 -25.51
C ALA A 278 11.91 -10.26 -24.86
N TYR A 279 10.86 -10.03 -25.65
CA TYR A 279 9.48 -10.02 -25.18
C TYR A 279 8.82 -11.40 -25.34
N ARG A 280 8.45 -12.00 -24.22
CA ARG A 280 7.83 -13.33 -24.14
C ARG A 280 6.40 -13.23 -23.61
N THR A 281 5.51 -14.05 -24.14
CA THR A 281 4.18 -14.22 -23.56
C THR A 281 4.31 -15.08 -22.30
N ILE A 282 3.86 -14.56 -21.16
CA ILE A 282 3.84 -15.26 -19.88
C ILE A 282 2.39 -15.36 -19.44
N VAL A 283 2.00 -16.55 -19.00
CA VAL A 283 0.73 -16.82 -18.31
C VAL A 283 1.06 -16.94 -16.83
N TRP A 284 0.41 -16.18 -15.95
CA TRP A 284 0.76 -16.16 -14.53
C TRP A 284 -0.37 -16.57 -13.58
N ARG A 285 -1.64 -16.56 -14.01
CA ARG A 285 -2.77 -17.06 -13.19
C ARG A 285 -3.93 -17.51 -14.07
N GLN A 286 -4.77 -18.43 -13.58
CA GLN A 286 -6.12 -18.58 -14.13
C GLN A 286 -7.01 -17.44 -13.61
N GLY A 287 -7.61 -16.69 -14.52
CA GLY A 287 -8.69 -15.75 -14.20
C GLY A 287 -10.03 -16.50 -14.08
N SER A 288 -11.07 -15.76 -13.70
CA SER A 288 -12.43 -16.29 -13.56
C SER A 288 -13.07 -16.78 -14.86
N ALA A 289 -12.53 -16.38 -16.02
CA ALA A 289 -13.00 -16.80 -17.34
C ALA A 289 -11.86 -17.33 -18.24
N GLU A 290 -10.69 -16.69 -18.25
CA GLU A 290 -9.55 -17.06 -19.08
C GLU A 290 -8.22 -16.99 -18.33
N LYS A 291 -7.18 -17.65 -18.86
CA LYS A 291 -5.81 -17.54 -18.36
C LYS A 291 -5.32 -16.10 -18.49
N LEU A 292 -4.95 -15.47 -17.38
CA LEU A 292 -4.34 -14.15 -17.38
C LEU A 292 -2.94 -14.25 -17.98
N SER A 293 -2.77 -13.60 -19.13
CA SER A 293 -1.54 -13.64 -19.92
C SER A 293 -1.22 -12.27 -20.49
N GLY A 294 0.05 -12.09 -20.83
CA GLY A 294 0.59 -10.81 -21.25
C GLY A 294 1.98 -10.99 -21.83
N ARG A 295 2.47 -9.97 -22.53
CA ARG A 295 3.77 -9.99 -23.19
C ARG A 295 4.73 -9.11 -22.42
N PHE A 296 5.81 -9.70 -21.92
CA PHE A 296 6.74 -9.04 -21.03
C PHE A 296 8.18 -9.16 -21.51
N ALA A 297 8.99 -8.16 -21.18
CA ALA A 297 10.45 -8.26 -21.15
C ALA A 297 10.94 -8.03 -19.72
N ARG A 298 12.13 -8.55 -19.41
CA ARG A 298 12.87 -8.23 -18.19
C ARG A 298 14.33 -7.97 -18.51
N VAL A 299 14.92 -6.99 -17.83
CA VAL A 299 16.36 -6.71 -17.90
C VAL A 299 16.86 -6.21 -16.54
N ARG A 300 18.16 -6.38 -16.28
CA ARG A 300 18.81 -5.79 -15.11
C ARG A 300 19.22 -4.36 -15.42
N VAL A 301 18.85 -3.42 -14.57
CA VAL A 301 19.13 -1.99 -14.73
C VAL A 301 19.60 -1.39 -13.40
N VAL A 302 20.24 -0.23 -13.45
CA VAL A 302 20.53 0.56 -12.24
C VAL A 302 19.76 1.87 -12.32
N THR A 303 18.95 2.21 -11.33
CA THR A 303 18.21 3.48 -11.38
C THR A 303 19.12 4.70 -11.30
N ALA A 304 18.86 5.68 -12.17
CA ALA A 304 19.72 6.83 -12.38
C ALA A 304 19.23 8.04 -11.57
N HIS A 305 19.10 7.91 -10.25
CA HIS A 305 18.67 9.01 -9.37
C HIS A 305 19.77 9.46 -8.38
N ASP A 306 19.90 10.77 -8.21
CA ASP A 306 20.88 11.56 -7.43
C ASP A 306 22.34 11.10 -7.52
N ASN A 307 22.70 10.53 -8.66
CA ASN A 307 24.07 10.12 -8.96
C ASN A 307 24.67 9.24 -7.86
N ARG A 308 23.94 8.30 -7.26
CA ARG A 308 24.50 7.34 -6.30
C ARG A 308 24.72 5.98 -6.95
N ALA A 309 25.77 5.28 -6.52
CA ALA A 309 25.92 3.86 -6.84
C ALA A 309 24.77 3.07 -6.18
N ARG A 310 24.20 2.13 -6.91
CA ARG A 310 23.06 1.31 -6.48
C ARG A 310 23.24 -0.09 -7.05
N ASP A 311 22.71 -1.06 -6.34
CA ASP A 311 22.66 -2.43 -6.84
C ASP A 311 21.71 -2.49 -8.03
N PRO A 312 22.01 -3.34 -9.03
CA PRO A 312 21.07 -3.56 -10.12
C PRO A 312 19.74 -4.11 -9.60
N GLU A 313 18.66 -3.73 -10.27
CA GLU A 313 17.29 -4.17 -10.02
C GLU A 313 16.68 -4.69 -11.33
N TRP A 314 15.65 -5.52 -11.22
CA TRP A 314 14.88 -5.97 -12.37
C TRP A 314 14.00 -4.83 -12.85
N LEU A 315 14.16 -4.43 -14.11
CA LEU A 315 13.13 -3.71 -14.84
C LEU A 315 12.27 -4.73 -15.58
N VAL A 316 10.97 -4.71 -15.30
CA VAL A 316 9.98 -5.50 -16.03
C VAL A 316 9.10 -4.56 -16.85
N ILE A 317 8.85 -4.95 -18.09
CA ILE A 317 8.15 -4.14 -19.07
C ILE A 317 7.02 -4.97 -19.64
N GLU A 318 5.79 -4.50 -19.52
CA GLU A 318 4.62 -5.09 -20.19
C GLU A 318 4.36 -4.34 -21.50
N TRP A 319 4.41 -5.06 -22.61
CA TRP A 319 4.12 -4.52 -23.94
C TRP A 319 3.25 -5.50 -24.71
N PRO A 320 1.91 -5.36 -24.61
CA PRO A 320 0.96 -6.15 -25.39
C PRO A 320 1.22 -6.01 -26.89
N ARG A 321 0.98 -7.08 -27.67
CA ARG A 321 1.23 -7.06 -29.13
C ARG A 321 0.34 -6.07 -29.89
N ALA A 322 -0.85 -5.80 -29.37
CA ALA A 322 -1.82 -4.89 -29.98
C ALA A 322 -1.47 -3.41 -29.76
N ASP A 323 -0.59 -3.11 -28.79
CA ASP A 323 -0.33 -1.75 -28.35
C ASP A 323 0.86 -1.15 -29.11
N THR A 324 0.73 0.10 -29.53
CA THR A 324 1.79 0.86 -30.21
C THR A 324 2.91 1.29 -29.26
N GLU A 325 2.64 1.34 -27.96
CA GLU A 325 3.61 1.70 -26.91
C GLU A 325 3.56 0.69 -25.74
N PRO A 326 4.65 0.55 -24.96
CA PRO A 326 4.63 -0.30 -23.77
C PRO A 326 3.69 0.25 -22.70
N ALA A 327 2.86 -0.62 -22.14
CA ALA A 327 1.74 -0.26 -21.28
C ALA A 327 2.17 0.04 -19.83
N ARG A 328 3.07 -0.78 -19.26
CA ARG A 328 3.42 -0.71 -17.84
C ARG A 328 4.87 -1.12 -17.59
N TYR A 329 5.41 -0.60 -16.50
CA TYR A 329 6.81 -0.77 -16.09
C TYR A 329 6.86 -1.02 -14.59
N TRP A 330 7.78 -1.88 -14.14
CA TRP A 330 8.04 -2.14 -12.73
C TRP A 330 9.52 -2.22 -12.46
N LEU A 331 9.91 -1.76 -11.27
CA LEU A 331 11.20 -2.05 -10.67
C LEU A 331 11.04 -3.09 -9.59
N SER A 332 11.96 -4.05 -9.55
CA SER A 332 11.92 -5.15 -8.60
C SER A 332 13.30 -5.52 -8.06
N THR A 333 13.38 -5.72 -6.74
CA THR A 333 14.58 -6.19 -6.03
C THR A 333 14.56 -7.69 -5.77
N LEU A 334 13.67 -8.44 -6.44
CA LEU A 334 13.71 -9.90 -6.43
C LEU A 334 15.11 -10.42 -6.84
N PRO A 335 15.60 -11.54 -6.26
CA PRO A 335 16.91 -12.10 -6.56
C PRO A 335 17.20 -12.28 -8.05
N GLU A 336 18.47 -12.24 -8.45
CA GLU A 336 18.89 -12.36 -9.85
C GLU A 336 18.62 -13.76 -10.46
N ASP A 337 18.55 -14.79 -9.64
CA ASP A 337 18.19 -16.15 -10.04
C ASP A 337 16.66 -16.37 -10.12
N THR A 338 15.84 -15.38 -9.74
CA THR A 338 14.38 -15.45 -9.86
C THR A 338 13.98 -15.79 -11.29
N THR A 339 13.10 -16.77 -11.49
CA THR A 339 12.65 -17.16 -12.82
C THR A 339 11.82 -16.06 -13.45
N PHE A 340 11.70 -16.04 -14.79
CA PHE A 340 10.88 -15.02 -15.44
C PHE A 340 9.39 -15.17 -15.07
N HIS A 341 8.93 -16.41 -14.91
CA HIS A 341 7.56 -16.68 -14.48
C HIS A 341 7.29 -16.11 -13.08
N ASP A 342 8.16 -16.40 -12.11
CA ASP A 342 7.95 -15.99 -10.71
C ASP A 342 8.07 -14.47 -10.53
N LEU A 343 8.94 -13.83 -11.33
CA LEU A 343 9.03 -12.38 -11.38
C LEU A 343 7.70 -11.74 -11.84
N ILE A 344 7.06 -12.29 -12.87
CA ILE A 344 5.74 -11.83 -13.33
C ILE A 344 4.66 -12.16 -12.31
N HIS A 345 4.69 -13.36 -11.72
CA HIS A 345 3.75 -13.77 -10.68
C HIS A 345 3.77 -12.80 -9.50
N ALA A 346 4.96 -12.42 -9.01
CA ALA A 346 5.10 -11.48 -7.90
C ALA A 346 4.59 -10.08 -8.25
N ILE A 347 4.95 -9.55 -9.43
CA ILE A 347 4.51 -8.22 -9.88
C ILE A 347 2.99 -8.15 -10.08
N LYS A 348 2.38 -9.26 -10.51
CA LYS A 348 0.94 -9.39 -10.74
C LYS A 348 0.21 -9.98 -9.53
N GLY A 349 0.85 -10.10 -8.37
CA GLY A 349 0.27 -10.59 -7.11
C GLY A 349 -0.68 -9.61 -6.41
N ARG A 350 -1.16 -8.59 -7.13
CA ARG A 350 -2.18 -7.63 -6.65
C ARG A 350 -3.58 -8.13 -6.96
#